data_AF-A0A4R7ZVM4-F1
#
_entry.id   AF-A0A4R7ZVM4-F1
#
_cell.length_a   1.000
_cell.length_b   1.000
_cell.length_c   1.000
_cell.angle_alpha   90.00
_cell.angle_beta   90.00
_cell.angle_gamma   90.00
#
_symmetry.space_group_name_H-M   'P 1'
#
loop_
_entity.id
_entity.type
_entity.pdbx_description
1 polymer ?
#
loop_
_entity_poly.entity_id
_entity_poly.type
_entity_poly.pdbx_seq_one_letter_code
_entity_poly.pdbx_strand_id
1 'polypeptide(L)'
;MDQVEAVFREERGRLLAALARRFGDLDLAEEVTSEAIEAALVRWPVDGVPPNPGGWLMTTARRKAVDRLRRDQVYAAKLAVLQVDMDREAPQSTGDELPDERLQLFFTCAHPALAAEDRGALTLRCLAGLTTPEVARAFLVPAATMAKRIVRAKKKIREARIPFRVPGPDELPERLPGVLQVIYSVFTEGYAASSGPYLQRLDLAEEAIRLARILHRLLPAEHEVTGLLALMLLIHARRDARTGPDGSVILLEDQDRRRWDHSMIEEGRELVVTALTGGPAGPYSVQAAIAALHDEAVDFTGTDWPQIVALYDVLLELDPSPVVALNRAAAVAMRDGFEAGLALFDELADEPRLRDYHPFALARADLLHRLGRLPEATAAYERALTLAGSEPERAHARDRLASMQQTEPMETVYEAAGGSEGMLALARAWHERVMADEIVSHAFHPPIEPDHVERLAAYWTEALGGPQAYTGVYGDEASVERRHSGNGEHDEMNRLAIACFDQAMTDIDLTDPRLRQVLHDYFAWATFTPMYQHNDEVIPDDLAIPRWSWDGIQEAAES
;
A
#
# COMPACT_ATOMS: atom_id res chain seq x y z
N MET A 1 23.19 5.18 -21.98
CA MET A 1 22.79 6.57 -21.63
C MET A 1 22.89 6.74 -20.11
N ASP A 2 22.42 5.75 -19.34
CA ASP A 2 22.44 5.71 -17.86
C ASP A 2 23.81 5.88 -17.19
N GLN A 3 24.89 5.26 -17.69
CA GLN A 3 26.22 5.40 -17.06
C GLN A 3 26.78 6.83 -17.15
N VAL A 4 26.54 7.54 -18.24
CA VAL A 4 27.00 8.92 -18.42
C VAL A 4 26.18 9.87 -17.54
N GLU A 5 24.88 9.65 -17.45
CA GLU A 5 24.01 10.42 -16.55
C GLU A 5 24.36 10.19 -15.07
N ALA A 6 24.65 8.96 -14.67
CA ALA A 6 25.10 8.63 -13.32
C ALA A 6 26.43 9.31 -12.96
N VAL A 7 27.40 9.31 -13.89
CA VAL A 7 28.67 10.04 -13.73
C VAL A 7 28.40 11.54 -13.60
N PHE A 8 27.57 12.13 -14.46
CA PHE A 8 27.22 13.55 -14.35
C PHE A 8 26.53 13.89 -13.02
N ARG A 9 25.65 13.04 -12.52
CA ARG A 9 24.93 13.27 -11.26
C ARG A 9 25.89 13.23 -10.06
N GLU A 10 26.81 12.27 -10.05
CA GLU A 10 27.84 12.15 -9.02
C GLU A 10 28.83 13.34 -9.05
N GLU A 11 29.36 13.67 -10.24
CA GLU A 11 30.30 14.78 -10.43
C GLU A 11 29.67 16.14 -10.15
N ARG A 12 28.39 16.34 -10.51
CA ARG A 12 27.64 17.58 -10.22
C ARG A 12 27.56 17.83 -8.71
N GLY A 13 27.26 16.80 -7.92
CA GLY A 13 27.16 16.92 -6.46
C GLY A 13 28.49 17.30 -5.81
N ARG A 14 29.58 16.64 -6.22
CA ARG A 14 30.95 16.95 -5.75
C ARG A 14 31.38 18.36 -6.15
N LEU A 15 31.13 18.76 -7.40
CA LEU A 15 31.45 20.09 -7.92
C LEU A 15 30.71 21.18 -7.14
N LEU A 16 29.39 21.03 -6.96
CA LEU A 16 28.58 22.00 -6.22
C LEU A 16 29.08 22.17 -4.80
N ALA A 17 29.39 21.07 -4.10
CA ALA A 17 29.88 21.09 -2.73
C ALA A 17 31.20 21.85 -2.60
N ALA A 18 32.16 21.56 -3.48
CA ALA A 18 33.46 22.21 -3.49
C ALA A 18 33.35 23.72 -3.80
N LEU A 19 32.48 24.11 -4.73
CA LEU A 19 32.28 25.52 -5.08
C LEU A 19 31.50 26.28 -4.00
N ALA A 20 30.51 25.65 -3.36
CA ALA A 20 29.78 26.22 -2.24
C ALA A 20 30.72 26.50 -1.05
N ARG A 21 31.64 25.57 -0.75
CA ARG A 21 32.71 25.78 0.25
C ARG A 21 33.51 27.03 -0.06
N ARG A 22 33.96 27.12 -1.30
CA ARG A 22 34.96 28.09 -1.74
C ARG A 22 34.39 29.50 -1.80
N PHE A 23 33.17 29.65 -2.28
CA PHE A 23 32.55 30.96 -2.46
C PHE A 23 31.71 31.41 -1.26
N GLY A 24 31.31 30.48 -0.38
CA GLY A 24 30.37 30.74 0.69
C GLY A 24 29.00 31.21 0.19
N ASP A 25 28.65 30.87 -1.05
CA ASP A 25 27.45 31.32 -1.74
C ASP A 25 26.87 30.18 -2.60
N LEU A 26 25.73 29.64 -2.16
CA LEU A 26 25.06 28.51 -2.81
C LEU A 26 24.36 28.91 -4.11
N ASP A 27 23.95 30.17 -4.27
CA ASP A 27 23.38 30.66 -5.53
C ASP A 27 24.47 30.69 -6.60
N LEU A 28 25.60 31.34 -6.31
CA LEU A 28 26.73 31.40 -7.23
C LEU A 28 27.25 30.01 -7.57
N ALA A 29 27.43 29.13 -6.58
CA ALA A 29 27.94 27.79 -6.79
C ALA A 29 27.04 26.95 -7.72
N GLU A 30 25.72 27.06 -7.59
CA GLU A 30 24.77 26.32 -8.43
C GLU A 30 24.77 26.81 -9.89
N GLU A 31 24.83 28.12 -10.09
CA GLU A 31 24.89 28.72 -11.43
C GLU A 31 26.14 28.25 -12.17
N VAL A 32 27.33 28.41 -11.56
CA VAL A 32 28.59 28.07 -12.23
C VAL A 32 28.77 26.56 -12.40
N THR A 33 28.18 25.74 -11.51
CA THR A 33 28.09 24.28 -11.68
C THR A 33 27.25 23.96 -12.92
N SER A 34 26.08 24.59 -13.06
CA SER A 34 25.18 24.33 -14.19
C SER A 34 25.81 24.76 -15.51
N GLU A 35 26.47 25.93 -15.57
CA GLU A 35 27.18 26.38 -16.76
C GLU A 35 28.37 25.48 -17.14
N ALA A 36 29.05 24.90 -16.14
CA ALA A 36 30.15 23.96 -16.39
C ALA A 36 29.65 22.62 -16.95
N ILE A 37 28.55 22.11 -16.41
CA ILE A 37 27.90 20.88 -16.91
C ILE A 37 27.33 21.12 -18.32
N GLU A 38 26.69 22.26 -18.58
CA GLU A 38 26.22 22.63 -19.92
C GLU A 38 27.38 22.66 -20.93
N ALA A 39 28.52 23.25 -20.54
CA ALA A 39 29.71 23.26 -21.39
C ALA A 39 30.26 21.85 -21.64
N ALA A 40 30.22 20.96 -20.64
CA ALA A 40 30.61 19.56 -20.81
C ALA A 40 29.69 18.81 -21.78
N LEU A 41 28.37 19.00 -21.65
CA LEU A 41 27.36 18.38 -22.51
C LEU A 41 27.48 18.81 -23.97
N VAL A 42 27.94 20.04 -24.23
CA VAL A 42 28.22 20.52 -25.59
C VAL A 42 29.56 19.98 -26.13
N ARG A 43 30.60 19.94 -25.28
CA ARG A 43 31.98 19.72 -25.73
C ARG A 43 32.42 18.26 -25.73
N TRP A 44 32.07 17.48 -24.72
CA TRP A 44 32.53 16.09 -24.58
C TRP A 44 32.02 15.16 -25.69
N PRO A 45 30.81 15.32 -26.26
CA PRO A 45 30.40 14.51 -27.41
C PRO A 45 31.27 14.71 -28.66
N VAL A 46 31.92 15.86 -28.79
CA VAL A 46 32.77 16.23 -29.94
C VAL A 46 34.23 15.90 -29.66
N ASP A 47 34.74 16.32 -28.50
CA ASP A 47 36.17 16.25 -28.15
C ASP A 47 36.53 14.95 -27.41
N GLY A 48 35.54 14.14 -27.03
CA GLY A 48 35.67 13.03 -26.10
C GLY A 48 35.60 13.47 -24.63
N VAL A 49 35.25 12.54 -23.74
CA VAL A 49 35.30 12.76 -22.29
C VAL A 49 36.78 12.91 -21.88
N PRO A 50 37.18 14.01 -21.20
CA PRO A 50 38.57 14.21 -20.83
C PRO A 50 39.04 13.15 -19.81
N PRO A 51 40.35 12.82 -19.75
CA PRO A 51 40.89 11.84 -18.80
C PRO A 51 40.60 12.15 -17.34
N ASN A 52 40.44 13.44 -16.99
CA ASN A 52 40.00 13.90 -15.69
C ASN A 52 38.74 14.79 -15.83
N PRO A 53 37.53 14.19 -15.84
CA PRO A 53 36.26 14.91 -15.98
C PRO A 53 36.02 15.94 -14.88
N GLY A 54 36.26 15.56 -13.62
CA GLY A 54 36.04 16.41 -12.45
C GLY A 54 36.95 17.65 -12.43
N GLY A 55 38.24 17.48 -12.75
CA GLY A 55 39.20 18.57 -12.89
C GLY A 55 38.86 19.53 -14.03
N TRP A 56 38.36 19.00 -15.16
CA TRP A 56 37.86 19.81 -16.27
C TRP A 56 36.64 20.64 -15.84
N LEU A 57 35.67 20.01 -15.17
CA LEU A 57 34.46 20.66 -14.67
C LEU A 57 34.79 21.76 -13.65
N MET A 58 35.67 21.48 -12.69
CA MET A 58 36.16 22.46 -11.70
C MET A 58 36.81 23.66 -12.38
N THR A 59 37.70 23.42 -13.34
CA THR A 59 38.38 24.49 -14.07
C THR A 59 37.40 25.36 -14.85
N THR A 60 36.45 24.73 -15.55
CA THR A 60 35.40 25.44 -16.29
C THR A 60 34.53 26.26 -15.36
N ALA A 61 34.03 25.69 -14.27
CA ALA A 61 33.20 26.38 -13.29
C ALA A 61 33.92 27.58 -12.64
N ARG A 62 35.21 27.44 -12.31
CA ARG A 62 36.04 28.55 -11.78
C ARG A 62 36.12 29.70 -12.78
N ARG A 63 36.38 29.41 -14.07
CA ARG A 63 36.42 30.46 -15.12
C ARG A 63 35.09 31.19 -15.24
N LYS A 64 33.97 30.45 -15.26
CA LYS A 64 32.62 31.02 -15.27
C LYS A 64 32.35 31.92 -14.06
N ALA A 65 32.76 31.48 -12.86
CA ALA A 65 32.62 32.26 -11.63
C ALA A 65 33.36 33.61 -11.72
N VAL A 66 34.61 33.61 -12.21
CA VAL A 66 35.41 34.83 -12.38
C VAL A 66 34.77 35.78 -13.38
N ASP A 67 34.33 35.27 -14.53
CA ASP A 67 33.70 36.08 -15.56
C ASP A 67 32.41 36.74 -15.07
N ARG A 68 31.72 36.09 -14.13
CA ARG A 68 30.49 36.60 -13.51
C ARG A 68 30.77 37.64 -12.44
N LEU A 69 31.70 37.35 -11.53
CA LEU A 69 32.14 38.30 -10.51
C LEU A 69 32.78 39.56 -11.10
N ARG A 70 33.42 39.47 -12.28
CA ARG A 70 33.92 40.62 -13.04
C ARG A 70 32.81 41.51 -13.59
N ARG A 71 31.67 40.93 -13.95
CA ARG A 71 30.50 41.65 -14.48
C ARG A 71 29.69 42.32 -13.37
N ASP A 72 29.82 41.86 -12.13
CA ASP A 72 29.09 42.36 -10.97
C ASP A 72 29.98 43.28 -10.12
N GLN A 73 29.90 44.61 -10.34
CA GLN A 73 30.78 45.62 -9.73
C GLN A 73 30.77 45.63 -8.18
N VAL A 74 29.75 45.05 -7.55
CA VAL A 74 29.59 44.92 -6.10
C VAL A 74 30.60 43.93 -5.47
N TYR A 75 31.20 43.05 -6.27
CA TYR A 75 32.07 41.97 -5.78
C TYR A 75 33.59 42.16 -6.01
N ALA A 76 34.04 43.40 -6.26
CA ALA A 76 35.47 43.69 -6.50
C ALA A 76 36.41 43.17 -5.40
N ALA A 77 35.98 43.17 -4.13
CA ALA A 77 36.77 42.63 -3.01
C ALA A 77 36.85 41.09 -2.99
N LYS A 78 35.80 40.37 -3.41
CA LYS A 78 35.84 38.90 -3.58
C LYS A 78 36.71 38.51 -4.79
N LEU A 79 36.74 39.36 -5.82
CA LEU A 79 37.57 39.16 -7.02
C LEU A 79 39.07 39.14 -6.70
N ALA A 80 39.53 40.06 -5.84
CA ALA A 80 40.95 40.19 -5.48
C ALA A 80 41.49 38.96 -4.72
N VAL A 81 40.70 38.38 -3.81
CA VAL A 81 41.06 37.14 -3.08
C VAL A 81 41.12 35.95 -4.04
N LEU A 82 40.18 35.85 -4.98
CA LEU A 82 40.14 34.76 -5.97
C LEU A 82 41.25 34.84 -7.02
N GLN A 83 41.64 36.04 -7.45
CA GLN A 83 42.76 36.22 -8.39
C GLN A 83 44.09 35.81 -7.78
N VAL A 84 44.34 36.14 -6.51
CA VAL A 84 45.57 35.75 -5.79
C VAL A 84 45.71 34.23 -5.65
N ASP A 85 44.61 33.50 -5.48
CA ASP A 85 44.63 32.04 -5.39
C ASP A 85 44.70 31.35 -6.77
N MET A 86 44.10 31.93 -7.81
CA MET A 86 44.24 31.45 -9.19
C MET A 86 45.68 31.58 -9.71
N ASP A 87 46.36 32.64 -9.30
CA ASP A 87 47.77 32.87 -9.65
C ASP A 87 48.73 31.99 -8.82
N ARG A 88 48.28 31.42 -7.70
CA ARG A 88 49.06 30.49 -6.84
C ARG A 88 49.01 29.04 -7.29
N GLU A 89 47.96 28.59 -7.99
CA GLU A 89 47.83 27.21 -8.48
C GLU A 89 48.18 27.10 -9.98
N ALA A 90 49.48 27.00 -10.29
CA ALA A 90 49.94 26.25 -11.47
C ALA A 90 49.86 24.74 -11.16
N PRO A 91 49.67 23.83 -12.14
CA PRO A 91 49.05 22.52 -11.94
C PRO A 91 49.95 21.57 -11.13
N GLN A 92 49.81 21.60 -9.82
CA GLN A 92 50.36 20.62 -8.89
C GLN A 92 49.34 20.38 -7.77
N SER A 93 48.16 19.84 -8.12
CA SER A 93 47.43 18.98 -7.18
C SER A 93 47.72 17.54 -7.57
N THR A 94 48.62 16.90 -6.83
CA THR A 94 48.79 15.45 -6.87
C THR A 94 47.57 14.81 -6.19
N GLY A 95 46.60 14.36 -7.00
CA GLY A 95 45.40 13.63 -6.58
C GLY A 95 44.23 13.86 -7.55
N ASP A 96 43.86 12.81 -8.29
CA ASP A 96 43.12 12.83 -9.57
C ASP A 96 41.57 12.90 -9.48
N GLU A 97 40.96 13.33 -8.37
CA GLU A 97 39.49 13.42 -8.20
C GLU A 97 39.04 14.73 -7.51
N LEU A 98 37.80 15.17 -7.77
CA LEU A 98 37.16 16.27 -7.02
C LEU A 98 37.14 15.92 -5.51
N PRO A 99 37.55 16.83 -4.61
CA PRO A 99 37.39 16.62 -3.18
C PRO A 99 35.90 16.42 -2.85
N ASP A 100 35.57 15.33 -2.13
CA ASP A 100 34.18 15.07 -1.74
C ASP A 100 33.78 15.94 -0.54
N GLU A 101 33.47 17.19 -0.84
CA GLU A 101 33.06 18.20 0.14
C GLU A 101 31.56 18.10 0.46
N ARG A 102 30.85 17.04 0.03
CA ARG A 102 29.38 16.96 0.18
C ARG A 102 28.93 16.91 1.64
N LEU A 103 29.78 16.44 2.56
CA LEU A 103 29.44 16.34 3.97
C LEU A 103 29.01 17.69 4.56
N GLN A 104 29.72 18.78 4.24
CA GLN A 104 29.33 20.11 4.73
C GLN A 104 28.00 20.59 4.13
N LEU A 105 27.66 20.16 2.90
CA LEU A 105 26.40 20.52 2.25
C LEU A 105 25.23 19.83 2.95
N PHE A 106 25.38 18.57 3.37
CA PHE A 106 24.37 17.91 4.22
C PHE A 106 24.06 18.77 5.46
N PHE A 107 25.08 19.19 6.19
CA PHE A 107 24.88 20.01 7.40
C PHE A 107 24.35 21.42 7.10
N THR A 108 24.72 22.00 5.96
CA THR A 108 24.24 23.34 5.55
C THR A 108 22.76 23.28 5.15
N CYS A 109 22.38 22.32 4.32
CA CYS A 109 21.01 22.11 3.87
C CYS A 109 20.09 21.68 5.02
N ALA A 110 20.60 20.90 5.98
CA ALA A 110 19.85 20.47 7.17
C ALA A 110 19.96 21.43 8.38
N HIS A 111 20.49 22.64 8.19
CA HIS A 111 20.73 23.55 9.32
C HIS A 111 19.43 23.93 10.05
N PRO A 112 19.39 23.94 11.40
CA PRO A 112 18.16 24.16 12.17
C PRO A 112 17.53 25.55 11.99
N ALA A 113 18.32 26.54 11.54
CA ALA A 113 17.83 27.87 11.18
C ALA A 113 16.89 27.89 9.95
N LEU A 114 16.76 26.77 9.24
CA LEU A 114 15.87 26.57 8.10
C LEU A 114 14.60 25.82 8.54
N ALA A 115 13.46 26.18 7.95
CA ALA A 115 12.22 25.44 8.14
C ALA A 115 12.37 23.99 7.63
N ALA A 116 11.67 23.03 8.23
CA ALA A 116 11.81 21.61 7.88
C ALA A 116 11.62 21.34 6.38
N GLU A 117 10.59 21.94 5.77
CA GLU A 117 10.31 21.84 4.34
C GLU A 117 11.44 22.41 3.47
N ASP A 118 12.11 23.48 3.92
CA ASP A 118 13.22 24.09 3.22
C ASP A 118 14.45 23.17 3.24
N ARG A 119 14.67 22.44 4.34
CA ARG A 119 15.80 21.50 4.48
C ARG A 119 15.69 20.35 3.48
N GLY A 120 14.51 19.75 3.35
CA GLY A 120 14.26 18.69 2.37
C GLY A 120 14.38 19.19 0.93
N ALA A 121 13.79 20.35 0.62
CA ALA A 121 13.85 20.93 -0.72
C ALA A 121 15.29 21.28 -1.13
N LEU A 122 16.09 21.85 -0.23
CA LEU A 122 17.49 22.14 -0.49
C LEU A 122 18.34 20.87 -0.61
N THR A 123 18.09 19.86 0.22
CA THR A 123 18.79 18.57 0.15
C THR A 123 18.55 17.91 -1.22
N LEU A 124 17.30 17.86 -1.68
CA LEU A 124 16.99 17.32 -3.01
C LEU A 124 17.58 18.16 -4.16
N ARG A 125 17.52 19.50 -4.05
CA ARG A 125 18.06 20.39 -5.09
C ARG A 125 19.59 20.33 -5.18
N CYS A 126 20.28 20.34 -4.04
CA CYS A 126 21.72 20.53 -3.98
C CYS A 126 22.49 19.21 -3.92
N LEU A 127 22.04 18.23 -3.11
CA LEU A 127 22.75 16.96 -2.94
C LEU A 127 22.25 15.88 -3.89
N ALA A 128 20.93 15.78 -4.06
CA ALA A 128 20.35 14.83 -5.01
C ALA A 128 20.45 15.30 -6.47
N GLY A 129 20.50 16.61 -6.66
CA GLY A 129 20.66 17.23 -7.97
C GLY A 129 19.42 17.29 -8.82
N LEU A 130 18.24 17.06 -8.22
CA LEU A 130 16.96 17.25 -8.85
C LEU A 130 16.79 18.70 -9.33
N THR A 131 16.13 18.85 -10.46
CA THR A 131 15.67 20.13 -11.00
C THR A 131 14.53 20.69 -10.15
N THR A 132 14.30 22.00 -10.22
CA THR A 132 13.19 22.63 -9.48
C THR A 132 11.82 22.00 -9.77
N PRO A 133 11.45 21.64 -11.02
CA PRO A 133 10.22 20.90 -11.29
C PRO A 133 10.16 19.51 -10.65
N GLU A 134 11.27 18.78 -10.58
CA GLU A 134 11.33 17.47 -9.92
C GLU A 134 11.18 17.60 -8.41
N VAL A 135 11.85 18.58 -7.78
CA VAL A 135 11.64 18.89 -6.36
C VAL A 135 10.20 19.35 -6.12
N ALA A 136 9.61 20.14 -7.02
CA ALA A 136 8.22 20.55 -6.89
C ALA A 136 7.26 19.36 -6.93
N ARG A 137 7.53 18.38 -7.81
CA ARG A 137 6.83 17.09 -7.84
C ARG A 137 7.05 16.31 -6.55
N ALA A 138 8.27 16.25 -6.00
CA ALA A 138 8.58 15.65 -4.69
C ALA A 138 7.72 16.19 -3.55
N PHE A 139 7.43 17.49 -3.56
CA PHE A 139 6.61 18.15 -2.54
C PHE A 139 5.14 18.34 -2.93
N LEU A 140 4.73 17.86 -4.11
CA LEU A 140 3.36 18.01 -4.63
C LEU A 140 2.86 19.46 -4.66
N VAL A 141 3.76 20.38 -5.01
CA VAL A 141 3.45 21.82 -5.15
C VAL A 141 3.74 22.32 -6.57
N PRO A 142 3.13 23.44 -7.01
CA PRO A 142 3.48 24.05 -8.28
C PRO A 142 4.97 24.44 -8.38
N ALA A 143 5.57 24.26 -9.55
CA ALA A 143 6.99 24.55 -9.78
C ALA A 143 7.39 26.00 -9.42
N ALA A 144 6.51 26.97 -9.67
CA ALA A 144 6.73 28.36 -9.29
C ALA A 144 6.77 28.57 -7.76
N THR A 145 5.98 27.81 -7.00
CA THR A 145 5.99 27.83 -5.53
C THR A 145 7.31 27.26 -5.01
N MET A 146 7.75 26.13 -5.57
CA MET A 146 9.02 25.52 -5.19
C MET A 146 10.22 26.41 -5.54
N ALA A 147 10.21 27.04 -6.71
CA ALA A 147 11.26 28.01 -7.09
C ALA A 147 11.40 29.13 -6.06
N LYS A 148 10.27 29.74 -5.66
CA LYS A 148 10.25 30.78 -4.61
C LYS A 148 10.74 30.24 -3.25
N ARG A 149 10.37 29.01 -2.88
CA ARG A 149 10.82 28.36 -1.65
C ARG A 149 12.34 28.21 -1.63
N ILE A 150 12.91 27.59 -2.66
CA ILE A 150 14.36 27.38 -2.79
C ILE A 150 15.13 28.72 -2.71
N VAL A 151 14.68 29.75 -3.44
CA VAL A 151 15.32 31.08 -3.40
C VAL A 151 15.29 31.68 -1.99
N ARG A 152 14.15 31.60 -1.28
CA ARG A 152 14.05 32.10 0.10
C ARG A 152 14.96 31.33 1.06
N ALA A 153 15.02 30.01 0.92
CA ALA A 153 15.87 29.16 1.76
C ALA A 153 17.37 29.49 1.57
N LYS A 154 17.82 29.66 0.31
CA LYS A 154 19.20 30.11 0.01
C LYS A 154 19.50 31.52 0.53
N LYS A 155 18.54 32.43 0.40
CA LYS A 155 18.64 33.77 1.00
C LYS A 155 18.79 33.69 2.53
N LYS A 156 18.05 32.80 3.19
CA LYS A 156 18.15 32.58 4.64
C LYS A 156 19.52 32.04 5.05
N ILE A 157 20.11 31.12 4.28
CA ILE A 157 21.50 30.64 4.49
C ILE A 157 22.48 31.81 4.53
N ARG A 158 22.39 32.70 3.54
CA ARG A 158 23.25 33.88 3.42
C ARG A 158 23.03 34.88 4.56
N GLU A 159 21.77 35.22 4.87
CA GLU A 159 21.42 36.19 5.91
C GLU A 159 21.79 35.71 7.31
N ALA A 160 21.58 34.42 7.60
CA ALA A 160 21.97 33.80 8.86
C ALA A 160 23.47 33.48 8.94
N ARG A 161 24.23 33.71 7.86
CA ARG A 161 25.67 33.42 7.75
C ARG A 161 26.00 31.98 8.16
N ILE A 162 25.19 31.04 7.69
CA ILE A 162 25.38 29.62 7.99
C ILE A 162 26.72 29.17 7.40
N PRO A 163 27.64 28.63 8.21
CA PRO A 163 28.98 28.28 7.74
C PRO A 163 28.92 27.01 6.88
N PHE A 164 29.61 27.05 5.72
CA PHE A 164 29.85 25.87 4.87
C PHE A 164 31.04 25.08 5.44
N ARG A 165 30.81 24.37 6.54
CA ARG A 165 31.79 23.50 7.19
C ARG A 165 31.13 22.26 7.75
N VAL A 166 31.93 21.22 7.98
CA VAL A 166 31.54 20.10 8.83
C VAL A 166 31.53 20.59 10.29
N PRO A 167 30.50 20.24 11.08
CA PRO A 167 30.50 20.50 12.52
C PRO A 167 31.74 19.91 13.21
N GLY A 168 32.19 20.54 14.30
CA GLY A 168 33.24 19.96 15.14
C GLY A 168 32.75 18.69 15.85
N PRO A 169 33.64 17.86 16.42
CA PRO A 169 33.25 16.66 17.17
C PRO A 169 32.27 16.92 18.32
N ASP A 170 32.32 18.12 18.90
CA ASP A 170 31.44 18.60 19.96
C ASP A 170 30.04 19.01 19.45
N GLU A 171 29.94 19.49 18.22
CA GLU A 171 28.68 19.92 17.59
C GLU A 171 28.00 18.78 16.81
N LEU A 172 28.76 17.78 16.38
CA LEU A 172 28.29 16.70 15.51
C LEU A 172 27.09 15.93 16.10
N PRO A 173 27.09 15.51 17.39
CA PRO A 173 25.97 14.78 17.97
C PRO A 173 24.65 15.53 17.95
N GLU A 174 24.67 16.86 18.06
CA GLU A 174 23.47 17.70 18.01
C GLU A 174 23.01 17.96 16.56
N ARG A 175 23.94 17.95 15.60
CA ARG A 175 23.70 18.35 14.22
C ARG A 175 23.35 17.18 13.31
N LEU A 176 23.91 16.00 13.54
CA LEU A 176 23.71 14.80 12.73
C LEU A 176 22.25 14.32 12.72
N PRO A 177 21.50 14.30 13.85
CA PRO A 177 20.11 13.86 13.85
C PRO A 177 19.23 14.65 12.86
N GLY A 178 19.47 15.95 12.70
CA GLY A 178 18.74 16.77 11.73
C GLY A 178 19.03 16.40 10.27
N VAL A 179 20.24 15.95 9.95
CA VAL A 179 20.59 15.44 8.62
C VAL A 179 19.89 14.11 8.37
N LEU A 180 19.98 13.18 9.32
CA LEU A 180 19.36 11.86 9.24
C LEU A 180 17.84 11.96 9.07
N GLN A 181 17.20 12.85 9.86
CA GLN A 181 15.78 13.12 9.76
C GLN A 181 15.37 13.59 8.37
N VAL A 182 16.12 14.51 7.75
CA VAL A 182 15.81 15.00 6.40
C VAL A 182 15.89 13.87 5.37
N ILE A 183 16.93 13.04 5.42
CA ILE A 183 17.08 11.89 4.51
C ILE A 183 15.93 10.90 4.72
N TYR A 184 15.61 10.57 5.97
CA TYR A 184 14.54 9.63 6.29
C TYR A 184 13.15 10.16 5.92
N SER A 185 12.89 11.47 6.06
CA SER A 185 11.63 12.08 5.61
C SER A 185 11.47 11.99 4.10
N VAL A 186 12.54 12.21 3.34
CA VAL A 186 12.53 12.03 1.87
C VAL A 186 12.24 10.57 1.53
N PHE A 187 12.89 9.63 2.21
CA PHE A 187 12.64 8.20 2.02
C PHE A 187 11.20 7.82 2.35
N THR A 188 10.65 8.32 3.46
CA THR A 188 9.28 8.00 3.91
C THR A 188 8.23 8.46 2.90
N GLU A 189 8.38 9.66 2.33
CA GLU A 189 7.54 10.16 1.23
C GLU A 189 7.71 9.32 -0.06
N GLY A 190 8.91 8.74 -0.27
CA GLY A 190 9.16 7.79 -1.35
C GLY A 190 8.50 6.43 -1.14
N TYR A 191 8.51 5.95 0.09
CA TYR A 191 8.01 4.65 0.52
C TYR A 191 6.48 4.57 0.57
N ALA A 192 5.85 5.62 1.08
CA ALA A 192 4.40 5.76 1.16
C ALA A 192 4.05 7.21 0.85
N ALA A 193 3.59 7.47 -0.38
CA ALA A 193 3.29 8.81 -0.84
C ALA A 193 2.16 9.42 0.00
N SER A 194 2.39 10.61 0.55
CA SER A 194 1.39 11.27 1.40
C SER A 194 0.14 11.69 0.62
N SER A 195 0.22 11.81 -0.70
CA SER A 195 -0.94 11.96 -1.57
C SER A 195 -0.64 11.63 -3.04
N GLY A 196 -1.71 11.57 -3.84
CA GLY A 196 -1.64 11.32 -5.29
C GLY A 196 -2.11 9.92 -5.68
N PRO A 197 -1.94 9.55 -6.97
CA PRO A 197 -2.51 8.32 -7.53
C PRO A 197 -1.67 7.05 -7.29
N TYR A 198 -0.46 7.19 -6.72
CA TYR A 198 0.48 6.09 -6.54
C TYR A 198 0.80 5.89 -5.06
N LEU A 199 0.97 4.64 -4.63
CA LEU A 199 1.38 4.32 -3.25
C LEU A 199 2.85 4.67 -3.02
N GLN A 200 3.69 4.44 -4.03
CA GLN A 200 5.15 4.57 -3.93
C GLN A 200 5.68 5.56 -4.95
N ARG A 201 6.74 6.25 -4.56
CA ARG A 201 7.56 7.12 -5.41
C ARG A 201 9.00 6.64 -5.36
N LEU A 202 9.25 5.57 -6.11
CA LEU A 202 10.52 4.83 -6.08
C LEU A 202 11.71 5.74 -6.41
N ASP A 203 11.53 6.70 -7.32
CA ASP A 203 12.52 7.73 -7.66
C ASP A 203 13.02 8.49 -6.42
N LEU A 204 12.13 8.80 -5.49
CA LEU A 204 12.46 9.53 -4.27
C LEU A 204 13.10 8.63 -3.20
N ALA A 205 12.60 7.40 -3.07
CA ALA A 205 13.14 6.42 -2.13
C ALA A 205 14.57 6.00 -2.50
N GLU A 206 14.82 5.70 -3.78
CA GLU A 206 16.13 5.36 -4.31
C GLU A 206 17.13 6.50 -4.13
N GLU A 207 16.67 7.74 -4.33
CA GLU A 207 17.51 8.91 -4.14
C GLU A 207 17.87 9.14 -2.67
N ALA A 208 16.93 8.92 -1.73
CA ALA A 208 17.25 8.96 -0.30
C ALA A 208 18.27 7.88 0.09
N ILE A 209 18.14 6.65 -0.44
CA ILE A 209 19.12 5.59 -0.25
C ILE A 209 20.48 6.00 -0.81
N ARG A 210 20.52 6.60 -2.01
CA ARG A 210 21.77 7.11 -2.60
C ARG A 210 22.45 8.14 -1.70
N LEU A 211 21.69 9.09 -1.16
CA LEU A 211 22.19 10.09 -0.22
C LEU A 211 22.71 9.47 1.08
N ALA A 212 22.02 8.47 1.62
CA ALA A 212 22.44 7.75 2.81
C ALA A 212 23.74 6.95 2.59
N ARG A 213 23.89 6.32 1.41
CA ARG A 213 25.14 5.66 1.01
C ARG A 213 26.30 6.66 0.94
N ILE A 214 26.07 7.86 0.43
CA ILE A 214 27.09 8.93 0.43
C ILE A 214 27.44 9.31 1.87
N LEU A 215 26.43 9.55 2.72
CA LEU A 215 26.66 9.94 4.10
C LEU A 215 27.41 8.86 4.89
N HIS A 216 27.05 7.59 4.72
CA HIS A 216 27.73 6.44 5.35
C HIS A 216 29.20 6.33 4.94
N ARG A 217 29.53 6.57 3.67
CA ARG A 217 30.94 6.63 3.23
C ARG A 217 31.72 7.81 3.83
N LEU A 218 31.06 8.94 4.06
CA LEU A 218 31.68 10.15 4.60
C LEU A 218 31.79 10.14 6.14
N LEU A 219 30.95 9.37 6.81
CA LEU A 219 30.90 9.21 8.28
C LEU A 219 30.83 7.72 8.67
N PRO A 220 31.86 6.91 8.32
CA PRO A 220 31.81 5.45 8.54
C PRO A 220 31.85 5.05 10.02
N ALA A 221 32.29 5.95 10.91
CA ALA A 221 32.32 5.72 12.35
C ALA A 221 30.99 6.04 13.05
N GLU A 222 30.05 6.70 12.36
CA GLU A 222 28.77 7.10 12.94
C GLU A 222 27.75 5.97 12.75
N HIS A 223 27.57 5.16 13.80
CA HIS A 223 26.69 3.98 13.77
C HIS A 223 25.25 4.32 13.38
N GLU A 224 24.76 5.49 13.75
CA GLU A 224 23.40 5.91 13.45
C GLU A 224 23.18 6.23 11.96
N VAL A 225 24.24 6.66 11.24
CA VAL A 225 24.21 6.76 9.78
C VAL A 225 24.08 5.37 9.15
N THR A 226 24.80 4.39 9.71
CA THR A 226 24.75 2.99 9.30
C THR A 226 23.37 2.39 9.54
N GLY A 227 22.79 2.63 10.72
CA GLY A 227 21.43 2.22 11.08
C GLY A 227 20.37 2.80 10.15
N LEU A 228 20.46 4.09 9.80
CA LEU A 228 19.53 4.69 8.85
C LEU A 228 19.62 4.05 7.45
N LEU A 229 20.84 3.83 6.94
CA LEU A 229 21.03 3.16 5.65
C LEU A 229 20.44 1.74 5.68
N ALA A 230 20.74 0.97 6.73
CA ALA A 230 20.21 -0.38 6.92
C ALA A 230 18.68 -0.39 6.92
N LEU A 231 18.06 0.49 7.71
CA LEU A 231 16.60 0.64 7.79
C LEU A 231 15.97 0.88 6.41
N MET A 232 16.52 1.82 5.64
CA MET A 232 15.96 2.15 4.32
C MET A 232 16.15 1.03 3.31
N LEU A 233 17.28 0.31 3.33
CA LEU A 233 17.50 -0.85 2.46
C LEU A 233 16.50 -1.97 2.75
N LEU A 234 16.34 -2.33 4.03
CA LEU A 234 15.41 -3.38 4.47
C LEU A 234 13.96 -3.03 4.09
N ILE A 235 13.53 -1.79 4.38
CA ILE A 235 12.19 -1.34 3.99
C ILE A 235 12.00 -1.36 2.46
N HIS A 236 12.99 -0.88 1.70
CA HIS A 236 12.91 -0.74 0.24
C HIS A 236 13.10 -2.07 -0.51
N ALA A 237 13.70 -3.08 0.12
CA ALA A 237 13.84 -4.40 -0.48
C ALA A 237 12.49 -5.02 -0.85
N ARG A 238 11.43 -4.62 -0.15
CA ARG A 238 10.06 -5.14 -0.34
C ARG A 238 9.27 -4.39 -1.40
N ARG A 239 9.80 -3.31 -1.99
CA ARG A 239 9.08 -2.35 -2.86
C ARG A 239 8.21 -3.01 -3.93
N ASP A 240 8.71 -4.06 -4.57
CA ASP A 240 8.03 -4.73 -5.68
C ASP A 240 6.85 -5.59 -5.20
N ALA A 241 6.81 -5.99 -3.93
CA ALA A 241 5.74 -6.77 -3.34
C ALA A 241 4.63 -5.93 -2.70
N ARG A 242 4.81 -4.60 -2.54
CA ARG A 242 3.86 -3.74 -1.80
C ARG A 242 2.59 -3.39 -2.58
N THR A 243 2.60 -3.60 -3.90
CA THR A 243 1.47 -3.25 -4.78
C THR A 243 1.13 -4.37 -5.74
N GLY A 244 -0.17 -4.56 -5.98
CA GLY A 244 -0.70 -5.45 -7.01
C GLY A 244 -0.48 -4.90 -8.43
N PRO A 245 -0.77 -5.69 -9.48
CA PRO A 245 -0.62 -5.27 -10.88
C PRO A 245 -1.44 -4.02 -11.25
N ASP A 246 -2.53 -3.77 -10.52
CA ASP A 246 -3.44 -2.62 -10.66
C ASP A 246 -3.05 -1.44 -9.75
N GLY A 247 -1.97 -1.55 -8.98
CA GLY A 247 -1.55 -0.56 -7.99
C GLY A 247 -2.26 -0.66 -6.64
N SER A 248 -3.09 -1.69 -6.42
CA SER A 248 -3.73 -1.98 -5.13
C SER A 248 -2.68 -2.20 -4.02
N VAL A 249 -3.02 -1.85 -2.78
CA VAL A 249 -2.14 -2.05 -1.62
C VAL A 249 -2.11 -3.53 -1.24
N ILE A 250 -0.91 -4.09 -1.07
CA ILE A 250 -0.69 -5.44 -0.53
C ILE A 250 -0.11 -5.31 0.90
N LEU A 251 -0.86 -5.83 1.88
CA LEU A 251 -0.46 -5.83 3.29
C LEU A 251 0.74 -6.77 3.50
N LEU A 252 1.55 -6.49 4.53
CA LEU A 252 2.79 -7.22 4.78
C LEU A 252 2.60 -8.74 4.89
N GLU A 253 1.48 -9.19 5.47
CA GLU A 253 1.15 -10.61 5.62
C GLU A 253 0.88 -11.31 4.28
N ASP A 254 0.43 -10.56 3.27
CA ASP A 254 0.05 -11.05 1.94
C ASP A 254 1.14 -10.85 0.88
N GLN A 255 2.27 -10.23 1.24
CA GLN A 255 3.35 -9.96 0.29
C GLN A 255 4.05 -11.25 -0.15
N ASP A 256 4.20 -11.43 -1.46
CA ASP A 256 5.03 -12.49 -2.00
C ASP A 256 6.52 -12.20 -1.75
N ARG A 257 7.07 -12.82 -0.70
CA ARG A 257 8.47 -12.67 -0.27
C ARG A 257 9.48 -13.08 -1.33
N ARG A 258 9.10 -13.88 -2.34
CA ARG A 258 9.99 -14.23 -3.47
C ARG A 258 10.27 -13.04 -4.38
N ARG A 259 9.45 -11.99 -4.31
CA ARG A 259 9.63 -10.73 -5.04
C ARG A 259 10.48 -9.72 -4.27
N TRP A 260 10.95 -10.06 -3.07
CA TRP A 260 11.80 -9.18 -2.30
C TRP A 260 13.23 -9.17 -2.83
N ASP A 261 13.88 -8.01 -2.73
CA ASP A 261 15.26 -7.81 -3.13
C ASP A 261 16.21 -8.39 -2.08
N HIS A 262 16.52 -9.67 -2.22
CA HIS A 262 17.40 -10.39 -1.29
C HIS A 262 18.81 -9.78 -1.20
N SER A 263 19.27 -9.07 -2.23
CA SER A 263 20.59 -8.40 -2.18
C SER A 263 20.58 -7.20 -1.24
N MET A 264 19.50 -6.40 -1.27
CA MET A 264 19.31 -5.30 -0.33
C MET A 264 19.04 -5.79 1.08
N ILE A 265 18.33 -6.91 1.25
CA ILE A 265 18.10 -7.53 2.56
C ILE A 265 19.43 -7.95 3.17
N GLU A 266 20.26 -8.68 2.44
CA GLU A 266 21.54 -9.15 2.97
C GLU A 266 22.46 -7.99 3.36
N GLU A 267 22.58 -6.98 2.49
CA GLU A 267 23.34 -5.76 2.81
C GLU A 267 22.77 -5.05 4.05
N GLY A 268 21.44 -4.88 4.12
CA GLY A 268 20.77 -4.25 5.24
C GLY A 268 21.05 -4.97 6.57
N ARG A 269 21.02 -6.31 6.57
CA ARG A 269 21.29 -7.14 7.74
C ARG A 269 22.74 -7.01 8.23
N GLU A 270 23.71 -7.04 7.33
CA GLU A 270 25.12 -6.81 7.67
C GLU A 270 25.33 -5.44 8.31
N LEU A 271 24.66 -4.41 7.79
CA LEU A 271 24.71 -3.06 8.34
C LEU A 271 24.00 -2.96 9.70
N VAL A 272 22.90 -3.69 9.95
CA VAL A 272 22.25 -3.75 11.27
C VAL A 272 23.23 -4.25 12.33
N VAL A 273 23.96 -5.33 12.07
CA VAL A 273 24.96 -5.86 13.01
C VAL A 273 26.02 -4.79 13.33
N THR A 274 26.48 -4.06 12.31
CA THR A 274 27.45 -2.97 12.47
C THR A 274 26.87 -1.79 13.26
N ALA A 275 25.61 -1.42 13.02
CA ALA A 275 24.94 -0.31 13.68
C ALA A 275 24.69 -0.58 15.18
N LEU A 276 24.49 -1.84 15.57
CA LEU A 276 24.25 -2.24 16.95
C LEU A 276 25.54 -2.58 17.73
N THR A 277 26.69 -2.67 17.07
CA THR A 277 27.97 -3.03 17.69
C THR A 277 28.79 -1.79 18.02
N GLY A 278 29.40 -1.73 19.21
CA GLY A 278 30.43 -0.72 19.53
C GLY A 278 29.96 0.50 20.34
N GLY A 279 28.70 0.55 20.77
CA GLY A 279 28.17 1.60 21.63
C GLY A 279 26.67 1.48 21.86
N PRO A 280 26.04 2.44 22.57
CA PRO A 280 24.58 2.52 22.68
C PRO A 280 23.95 2.70 21.28
N ALA A 281 22.95 1.89 20.97
CA ALA A 281 22.22 2.01 19.71
C ALA A 281 21.34 3.27 19.70
N GLY A 282 21.28 3.96 18.56
CA GLY A 282 20.34 5.06 18.35
C GLY A 282 19.01 4.59 17.72
N PRO A 283 18.02 5.49 17.60
CA PRO A 283 16.67 5.17 17.14
C PRO A 283 16.60 4.49 15.76
N TYR A 284 17.37 4.93 14.77
CA TYR A 284 17.41 4.31 13.45
C TYR A 284 18.06 2.94 13.47
N SER A 285 19.08 2.74 14.29
CA SER A 285 19.71 1.43 14.48
C SER A 285 18.72 0.41 15.05
N VAL A 286 17.91 0.82 16.04
CA VAL A 286 16.84 -0.04 16.61
C VAL A 286 15.72 -0.27 15.60
N GLN A 287 15.29 0.75 14.87
CA GLN A 287 14.29 0.58 13.79
C GLN A 287 14.78 -0.37 12.69
N ALA A 288 16.07 -0.30 12.33
CA ALA A 288 16.65 -1.22 11.34
C ALA A 288 16.63 -2.66 11.83
N ALA A 289 16.89 -2.89 13.13
CA ALA A 289 16.76 -4.22 13.74
C ALA A 289 15.33 -4.75 13.66
N ILE A 290 14.32 -3.91 13.92
CA ILE A 290 12.91 -4.28 13.75
C ILE A 290 12.61 -4.65 12.29
N ALA A 291 13.08 -3.86 11.33
CA ALA A 291 12.90 -4.14 9.91
C ALA A 291 13.58 -5.46 9.50
N ALA A 292 14.77 -5.75 10.01
CA ALA A 292 15.49 -6.98 9.74
C ALA A 292 14.71 -8.21 10.22
N LEU A 293 14.07 -8.17 11.39
CA LEU A 293 13.27 -9.29 11.89
C LEU A 293 12.07 -9.61 11.00
N HIS A 294 11.46 -8.59 10.39
CA HIS A 294 10.43 -8.81 9.37
C HIS A 294 11.01 -9.46 8.11
N ASP A 295 12.18 -9.00 7.67
CA ASP A 295 12.78 -9.43 6.41
C ASP A 295 13.43 -10.83 6.50
N GLU A 296 13.88 -11.24 7.69
CA GLU A 296 14.48 -12.55 7.98
C GLU A 296 13.46 -13.69 8.08
N ALA A 297 12.20 -13.38 8.41
CA ALA A 297 11.18 -14.39 8.57
C ALA A 297 10.89 -15.11 7.24
N VAL A 298 10.67 -16.42 7.28
CA VAL A 298 10.34 -17.19 6.06
C VAL A 298 8.93 -16.85 5.56
N ASP A 299 8.02 -16.59 6.49
CA ASP A 299 6.65 -16.16 6.23
C ASP A 299 6.20 -15.20 7.34
N PHE A 300 4.97 -14.69 7.25
CA PHE A 300 4.43 -13.76 8.23
C PHE A 300 4.30 -14.38 9.64
N THR A 301 3.88 -15.64 9.72
CA THR A 301 3.66 -16.35 10.99
C THR A 301 4.94 -16.63 11.75
N GLY A 302 6.06 -16.81 11.04
CA GLY A 302 7.40 -17.01 11.60
C GLY A 302 8.11 -15.73 12.04
N THR A 303 7.47 -14.56 11.98
CA THR A 303 8.06 -13.29 12.44
C THR A 303 8.29 -13.32 13.95
N ASP A 304 9.47 -12.92 14.42
CA ASP A 304 9.79 -12.86 15.86
C ASP A 304 9.14 -11.63 16.54
N TRP A 305 7.82 -11.71 16.74
CA TRP A 305 7.05 -10.68 17.42
C TRP A 305 7.51 -10.40 18.87
N PRO A 306 7.91 -11.40 19.68
CA PRO A 306 8.51 -11.15 21.00
C PRO A 306 9.71 -10.21 20.93
N GLN A 307 10.65 -10.45 20.02
CA GLN A 307 11.82 -9.60 19.86
C GLN A 307 11.47 -8.22 19.28
N ILE A 308 10.53 -8.14 18.34
CA ILE A 308 10.03 -6.86 17.80
C ILE A 308 9.43 -5.99 18.91
N VAL A 309 8.58 -6.54 19.80
CA VAL A 309 8.03 -5.77 20.92
C VAL A 309 9.13 -5.28 21.85
N ALA A 310 10.12 -6.12 22.17
CA ALA A 310 11.25 -5.72 23.01
C ALA A 310 12.09 -4.59 22.37
N LEU A 311 12.27 -4.60 21.05
CA LEU A 311 12.95 -3.51 20.34
C LEU A 311 12.10 -2.23 20.32
N TYR A 312 10.77 -2.33 20.23
CA TYR A 312 9.90 -1.18 20.41
C TYR A 312 9.92 -0.61 21.83
N ASP A 313 10.06 -1.45 22.86
CA ASP A 313 10.27 -1.00 24.24
C ASP A 313 11.55 -0.16 24.34
N VAL A 314 12.67 -0.65 23.77
CA VAL A 314 13.93 0.12 23.68
C VAL A 314 13.74 1.42 22.90
N LEU A 315 13.04 1.37 21.75
CA LEU A 315 12.82 2.55 20.93
C LEU A 315 11.97 3.62 21.65
N LEU A 316 11.00 3.23 22.48
CA LEU A 316 10.22 4.17 23.29
C LEU A 316 11.06 4.88 24.35
N GLU A 317 12.08 4.21 24.90
CA GLU A 317 13.02 4.85 25.83
C GLU A 317 13.93 5.87 25.12
N LEU A 318 14.32 5.57 23.88
CA LEU A 318 15.19 6.43 23.08
C LEU A 318 14.45 7.61 22.44
N ASP A 319 13.25 7.38 21.90
CA ASP A 319 12.43 8.37 21.20
C ASP A 319 10.94 8.20 21.59
N PRO A 320 10.51 8.81 22.71
CA PRO A 320 9.14 8.70 23.18
C PRO A 320 8.17 9.45 22.25
N SER A 321 7.58 8.70 21.32
CA SER A 321 6.69 9.21 20.29
C SER A 321 5.40 8.37 20.21
N PRO A 322 4.21 8.98 20.02
CA PRO A 322 2.97 8.23 19.83
C PRO A 322 2.99 7.33 18.61
N VAL A 323 3.78 7.67 17.59
CA VAL A 323 3.94 6.79 16.41
C VAL A 323 4.69 5.52 16.81
N VAL A 324 5.71 5.64 17.67
CA VAL A 324 6.42 4.47 18.21
C VAL A 324 5.48 3.65 19.11
N ALA A 325 4.70 4.31 19.97
CA ALA A 325 3.72 3.64 20.84
C ALA A 325 2.64 2.91 20.03
N LEU A 326 2.15 3.52 18.95
CA LEU A 326 1.22 2.91 18.01
C LEU A 326 1.82 1.67 17.33
N ASN A 327 3.03 1.78 16.79
CA ASN A 327 3.69 0.66 16.13
C ASN A 327 3.96 -0.50 17.11
N ARG A 328 4.30 -0.17 18.37
CA ARG A 328 4.41 -1.14 19.46
C ARG A 328 3.07 -1.82 19.74
N ALA A 329 1.97 -1.07 19.82
CA ALA A 329 0.65 -1.64 20.05
C ALA A 329 0.25 -2.63 18.94
N ALA A 330 0.60 -2.34 17.68
CA ALA A 330 0.41 -3.27 16.57
C ALA A 330 1.26 -4.54 16.72
N ALA A 331 2.52 -4.42 17.15
CA ALA A 331 3.37 -5.58 17.42
C ALA A 331 2.87 -6.43 18.60
N VAL A 332 2.34 -5.79 19.66
CA VAL A 332 1.69 -6.48 20.79
C VAL A 332 0.45 -7.22 20.32
N ALA A 333 -0.35 -6.64 19.41
CA ALA A 333 -1.50 -7.32 18.82
C ALA A 333 -1.13 -8.67 18.18
N MET A 334 0.02 -8.71 17.50
CA MET A 334 0.51 -9.92 16.84
C MET A 334 1.13 -10.93 17.83
N ARG A 335 1.75 -10.45 18.92
CA ARG A 335 2.38 -11.32 19.93
C ARG A 335 1.37 -11.91 20.91
N ASP A 336 0.46 -11.07 21.42
CA ASP A 336 -0.38 -11.36 22.58
C ASP A 336 -1.88 -11.48 22.21
N GLY A 337 -2.24 -11.24 20.96
CA GLY A 337 -3.61 -11.29 20.44
C GLY A 337 -4.23 -9.91 20.19
N PHE A 338 -5.23 -9.88 19.29
CA PHE A 338 -5.80 -8.63 18.79
C PHE A 338 -6.52 -7.81 19.86
N GLU A 339 -7.10 -8.45 20.89
CA GLU A 339 -7.69 -7.75 22.04
C GLU A 339 -6.65 -6.96 22.84
N ALA A 340 -5.47 -7.55 23.08
CA ALA A 340 -4.39 -6.88 23.81
C ALA A 340 -3.85 -5.68 23.03
N GLY A 341 -3.69 -5.84 21.72
CA GLY A 341 -3.33 -4.74 20.83
C GLY A 341 -4.39 -3.63 20.82
N LEU A 342 -5.66 -3.99 20.66
CA LEU A 342 -6.76 -3.02 20.61
C LEU A 342 -6.88 -2.21 21.91
N ALA A 343 -6.65 -2.83 23.07
CA ALA A 343 -6.64 -2.11 24.35
C ALA A 343 -5.57 -0.99 24.36
N LEU A 344 -4.37 -1.26 23.85
CA LEU A 344 -3.31 -0.25 23.72
C LEU A 344 -3.65 0.83 22.66
N PHE A 345 -4.36 0.47 21.59
CA PHE A 345 -4.87 1.44 20.64
C PHE A 345 -5.92 2.37 21.27
N ASP A 346 -6.78 1.83 22.13
CA ASP A 346 -7.80 2.62 22.82
C ASP A 346 -7.17 3.58 23.86
N GLU A 347 -6.06 3.20 24.52
CA GLU A 347 -5.26 4.13 25.35
C GLU A 347 -4.68 5.31 24.54
N LEU A 348 -4.39 5.08 23.25
CA LEU A 348 -3.85 6.09 22.33
C LEU A 348 -4.93 6.92 21.62
N ALA A 349 -6.23 6.58 21.76
CA ALA A 349 -7.30 7.17 20.97
C ALA A 349 -7.46 8.69 21.19
N ASP A 350 -7.13 9.18 22.38
CA ASP A 350 -7.22 10.60 22.74
C ASP A 350 -5.96 11.42 22.42
N GLU A 351 -4.87 10.80 21.96
CA GLU A 351 -3.63 11.50 21.61
C GLU A 351 -3.85 12.44 20.41
N PRO A 352 -3.68 13.77 20.58
CA PRO A 352 -3.97 14.74 19.53
C PRO A 352 -3.16 14.53 18.25
N ARG A 353 -1.92 14.03 18.35
CA ARG A 353 -1.06 13.76 17.17
C ARG A 353 -1.53 12.59 16.32
N LEU A 354 -2.32 11.67 16.89
CA LEU A 354 -2.83 10.48 16.18
C LEU A 354 -4.26 10.67 15.65
N ARG A 355 -4.95 11.74 16.06
CA ARG A 355 -6.36 11.98 15.70
C ARG A 355 -6.58 12.03 14.19
N ASP A 356 -5.70 12.69 13.44
CA ASP A 356 -5.82 12.81 11.99
C ASP A 356 -4.79 11.94 11.26
N TYR A 357 -4.24 10.93 11.95
CA TYR A 357 -3.23 10.05 11.41
C TYR A 357 -3.88 8.81 10.78
N HIS A 358 -3.90 8.77 9.45
CA HIS A 358 -4.52 7.67 8.69
C HIS A 358 -4.09 6.26 9.15
N PRO A 359 -2.79 5.95 9.37
CA PRO A 359 -2.38 4.62 9.81
C PRO A 359 -2.96 4.19 11.16
N PHE A 360 -3.21 5.14 12.08
CA PHE A 360 -3.90 4.83 13.35
C PHE A 360 -5.33 4.35 13.09
N ALA A 361 -6.09 5.11 12.30
CA ALA A 361 -7.47 4.77 11.98
C ALA A 361 -7.57 3.44 11.23
N LEU A 362 -6.68 3.21 10.26
CA LEU A 362 -6.66 1.99 9.45
C LEU A 362 -6.31 0.76 10.28
N ALA A 363 -5.25 0.81 11.08
CA ALA A 363 -4.82 -0.33 11.90
C ALA A 363 -5.85 -0.66 12.99
N ARG A 364 -6.49 0.36 13.59
CA ARG A 364 -7.59 0.13 14.55
C ARG A 364 -8.79 -0.56 13.88
N ALA A 365 -9.14 -0.14 12.66
CA ALA A 365 -10.23 -0.74 11.90
C ALA A 365 -9.95 -2.22 11.57
N ASP A 366 -8.71 -2.53 11.18
CA ASP A 366 -8.29 -3.91 10.91
C ASP A 366 -8.35 -4.79 12.16
N LEU A 367 -7.86 -4.33 13.31
CA LEU A 367 -7.96 -5.07 14.58
C LEU A 367 -9.41 -5.34 14.97
N LEU A 368 -10.30 -4.35 14.87
CA LEU A 368 -11.72 -4.52 15.14
C LEU A 368 -12.37 -5.53 14.20
N HIS A 369 -12.01 -5.50 12.92
CA HIS A 369 -12.50 -6.45 11.94
C HIS A 369 -12.04 -7.88 12.27
N ARG A 370 -10.76 -8.09 12.59
CA ARG A 370 -10.23 -9.42 12.98
C ARG A 370 -10.87 -9.97 14.24
N LEU A 371 -11.36 -9.10 15.13
CA LEU A 371 -12.12 -9.45 16.33
C LEU A 371 -13.62 -9.68 16.07
N GLY A 372 -14.09 -9.55 14.82
CA GLY A 372 -15.51 -9.68 14.46
C GLY A 372 -16.39 -8.52 14.94
N ARG A 373 -15.80 -7.40 15.40
CA ARG A 373 -16.53 -6.20 15.87
C ARG A 373 -16.95 -5.32 14.68
N LEU A 374 -17.74 -5.90 13.77
CA LEU A 374 -18.04 -5.33 12.44
C LEU A 374 -18.59 -3.89 12.47
N PRO A 375 -19.56 -3.52 13.34
CA PRO A 375 -20.08 -2.15 13.34
C PRO A 375 -18.99 -1.11 13.68
N GLU A 376 -18.11 -1.44 14.61
CA GLU A 376 -17.01 -0.57 15.02
C GLU A 376 -15.89 -0.54 13.99
N ALA A 377 -15.61 -1.68 13.35
CA ALA A 377 -14.66 -1.80 12.25
C ALA A 377 -15.11 -0.92 11.07
N THR A 378 -16.38 -0.97 10.68
CA THR A 378 -16.97 -0.14 9.62
C THR A 378 -16.76 1.36 9.91
N ALA A 379 -17.14 1.82 11.11
CA ALA A 379 -16.95 3.22 11.49
C ALA A 379 -15.47 3.65 11.47
N ALA A 380 -14.56 2.76 11.88
CA ALA A 380 -13.13 3.01 11.85
C ALA A 380 -12.57 3.05 10.42
N TYR A 381 -13.02 2.17 9.52
CA TYR A 381 -12.62 2.18 8.11
C TYR A 381 -13.18 3.41 7.36
N GLU A 382 -14.40 3.87 7.65
CA GLU A 382 -14.94 5.13 7.12
C GLU A 382 -14.09 6.34 7.52
N ARG A 383 -13.62 6.36 8.77
CA ARG A 383 -12.68 7.38 9.24
C ARG A 383 -11.33 7.26 8.53
N ALA A 384 -10.80 6.04 8.40
CA ALA A 384 -9.55 5.81 7.68
C ALA A 384 -9.65 6.28 6.22
N LEU A 385 -10.77 6.01 5.55
CA LEU A 385 -11.06 6.47 4.20
C LEU A 385 -11.04 8.00 4.08
N THR A 386 -11.58 8.71 5.06
CA THR A 386 -11.60 10.18 5.09
C THR A 386 -10.19 10.77 5.29
N LEU A 387 -9.34 10.08 6.06
CA LEU A 387 -7.97 10.51 6.36
C LEU A 387 -6.94 10.09 5.30
N ALA A 388 -7.28 9.13 4.44
CA ALA A 388 -6.37 8.59 3.43
C ALA A 388 -5.93 9.68 2.44
N GLY A 389 -4.61 9.85 2.36
CA GLY A 389 -3.98 10.88 1.54
C GLY A 389 -3.83 10.47 0.08
N SER A 390 -3.55 9.19 -0.16
CA SER A 390 -3.35 8.62 -1.50
C SER A 390 -4.57 7.83 -1.99
N GLU A 391 -4.72 7.71 -3.32
CA GLU A 391 -5.82 6.94 -3.90
C GLU A 391 -5.73 5.43 -3.61
N PRO A 392 -4.55 4.77 -3.63
CA PRO A 392 -4.46 3.36 -3.26
C PRO A 392 -4.89 3.07 -1.81
N GLU A 393 -4.58 3.94 -0.86
CA GLU A 393 -5.04 3.81 0.53
C GLU A 393 -6.57 3.96 0.63
N ARG A 394 -7.15 4.90 -0.12
CA ARG A 394 -8.61 5.06 -0.20
C ARG A 394 -9.28 3.82 -0.81
N ALA A 395 -8.71 3.30 -1.90
CA ALA A 395 -9.20 2.09 -2.54
C ALA A 395 -9.19 0.92 -1.56
N HIS A 396 -8.07 0.70 -0.87
CA HIS A 396 -7.96 -0.35 0.14
C HIS A 396 -9.05 -0.21 1.23
N ALA A 397 -9.25 0.98 1.81
CA ALA A 397 -10.30 1.18 2.81
C ALA A 397 -11.73 0.94 2.25
N ARG A 398 -12.00 1.35 1.00
CA ARG A 398 -13.28 1.08 0.31
C ARG A 398 -13.52 -0.42 0.10
N ASP A 399 -12.50 -1.15 -0.33
CA ASP A 399 -12.61 -2.59 -0.59
C ASP A 399 -12.86 -3.35 0.72
N ARG A 400 -12.21 -2.96 1.82
CA ARG A 400 -12.48 -3.50 3.16
C ARG A 400 -13.92 -3.23 3.60
N LEU A 401 -14.43 -2.01 3.42
CA LEU A 401 -15.83 -1.66 3.68
C LEU A 401 -16.81 -2.54 2.88
N ALA A 402 -16.58 -2.69 1.58
CA ALA A 402 -17.42 -3.51 0.72
C ALA A 402 -17.42 -4.99 1.13
N SER A 403 -16.25 -5.54 1.54
CA SER A 403 -16.15 -6.93 1.97
C SER A 403 -16.98 -7.22 3.23
N MET A 404 -17.06 -6.28 4.17
CA MET A 404 -17.85 -6.46 5.40
C MET A 404 -19.36 -6.39 5.14
N GLN A 405 -19.79 -5.64 4.13
CA GLN A 405 -21.20 -5.58 3.71
C GLN A 405 -21.67 -6.88 3.04
N GLN A 406 -20.75 -7.62 2.41
CA GLN A 406 -21.04 -8.93 1.80
C GLN A 406 -21.09 -10.08 2.83
N THR A 407 -20.69 -9.83 4.09
CA THR A 407 -20.64 -10.87 5.14
C THR A 407 -21.93 -10.96 5.96
N GLU A 408 -22.93 -10.11 5.72
CA GLU A 408 -24.27 -10.40 6.24
C GLU A 408 -24.90 -11.50 5.38
N PRO A 409 -25.23 -12.68 5.93
CA PRO A 409 -25.86 -13.73 5.14
C PRO A 409 -27.17 -13.18 4.61
N MET A 410 -27.30 -13.12 3.29
CA MET A 410 -28.61 -12.85 2.69
C MET A 410 -29.58 -13.94 3.16
N GLU A 411 -30.70 -13.53 3.73
CA GLU A 411 -31.85 -14.39 4.02
C GLU A 411 -32.08 -15.33 2.83
N THR A 412 -32.23 -16.63 3.05
CA THR A 412 -32.49 -17.59 1.96
C THR A 412 -33.90 -17.41 1.38
N VAL A 413 -34.14 -17.90 0.16
CA VAL A 413 -35.51 -17.87 -0.43
C VAL A 413 -36.47 -18.69 0.45
N TYR A 414 -35.99 -19.79 1.03
CA TYR A 414 -36.70 -20.59 2.02
C TYR A 414 -37.09 -19.79 3.28
N GLU A 415 -36.17 -19.05 3.88
CA GLU A 415 -36.45 -18.23 5.07
C GLU A 415 -37.45 -17.12 4.76
N ALA A 416 -37.25 -16.40 3.66
CA ALA A 416 -38.14 -15.33 3.22
C ALA A 416 -39.56 -15.82 2.89
N ALA A 417 -39.69 -17.07 2.45
CA ALA A 417 -40.98 -17.72 2.20
C ALA A 417 -41.66 -18.29 3.46
N GLY A 418 -41.12 -18.03 4.66
CA GLY A 418 -41.70 -18.47 5.93
C GLY A 418 -41.22 -19.83 6.43
N GLY A 419 -40.08 -20.30 5.93
CA GLY A 419 -39.45 -21.55 6.34
C GLY A 419 -40.33 -22.78 6.08
N SER A 420 -40.22 -23.80 6.95
CA SER A 420 -40.91 -25.09 6.76
C SER A 420 -42.43 -24.96 6.73
N GLU A 421 -42.99 -24.07 7.56
CA GLU A 421 -44.45 -23.82 7.59
C GLU A 421 -44.90 -23.14 6.29
N GLY A 422 -44.14 -22.17 5.80
CA GLY A 422 -44.40 -21.49 4.52
C GLY A 422 -44.33 -22.42 3.32
N MET A 423 -43.31 -23.27 3.25
CA MET A 423 -43.19 -24.29 2.18
C MET A 423 -44.35 -25.27 2.20
N LEU A 424 -44.77 -25.73 3.38
CA LEU A 424 -45.90 -26.65 3.53
C LEU A 424 -47.23 -25.97 3.14
N ALA A 425 -47.42 -24.70 3.52
CA ALA A 425 -48.60 -23.93 3.14
C ALA A 425 -48.67 -23.75 1.62
N LEU A 426 -47.56 -23.38 0.99
CA LEU A 426 -47.47 -23.24 -0.47
C LEU A 426 -47.75 -24.56 -1.19
N ALA A 427 -47.19 -25.67 -0.70
CA ALA A 427 -47.39 -27.00 -1.29
C ALA A 427 -48.85 -27.44 -1.19
N ARG A 428 -49.52 -27.19 -0.05
CA ARG A 428 -50.95 -27.46 0.14
C ARG A 428 -51.81 -26.65 -0.83
N ALA A 429 -51.59 -25.32 -0.87
CA ALA A 429 -52.35 -24.43 -1.73
C ALA A 429 -52.18 -24.78 -3.21
N TRP A 430 -50.96 -25.08 -3.63
CA TRP A 430 -50.68 -25.51 -5.01
C TRP A 430 -51.36 -26.85 -5.33
N HIS A 431 -51.25 -27.85 -4.45
CA HIS A 431 -51.86 -29.15 -4.66
C HIS A 431 -53.39 -29.05 -4.75
N GLU A 432 -54.03 -28.26 -3.87
CA GLU A 432 -55.48 -28.00 -3.93
C GLU A 432 -55.90 -27.36 -5.27
N ARG A 433 -55.10 -26.40 -5.78
CA ARG A 433 -55.34 -25.75 -7.08
C ARG A 433 -55.21 -26.72 -8.23
N VAL A 434 -54.16 -27.55 -8.22
CA VAL A 434 -53.91 -28.56 -9.26
C VAL A 434 -55.02 -29.62 -9.29
N MET A 435 -55.47 -30.09 -8.14
CA MET A 435 -56.56 -31.08 -8.06
C MET A 435 -57.92 -30.52 -8.48
N ALA A 436 -58.09 -29.20 -8.46
CA ALA A 436 -59.28 -28.51 -8.95
C ALA A 436 -59.23 -28.20 -10.47
N ASP A 437 -58.06 -28.32 -11.11
CA ASP A 437 -57.87 -28.07 -12.53
C ASP A 437 -58.09 -29.35 -13.35
N GLU A 438 -58.97 -29.28 -14.37
CA GLU A 438 -59.37 -30.45 -15.17
C GLU A 438 -58.23 -31.02 -16.03
N ILE A 439 -57.19 -30.23 -16.32
CA ILE A 439 -56.08 -30.64 -17.20
C ILE A 439 -54.88 -31.11 -16.36
N VAL A 440 -54.47 -30.32 -15.36
CA VAL A 440 -53.25 -30.63 -14.58
C VAL A 440 -53.48 -31.79 -13.60
N SER A 441 -54.71 -31.96 -13.08
CA SER A 441 -55.04 -33.07 -12.17
C SER A 441 -54.81 -34.45 -12.82
N HIS A 442 -54.83 -34.56 -14.15
CA HIS A 442 -54.59 -35.82 -14.86
C HIS A 442 -53.18 -36.39 -14.62
N ALA A 443 -52.17 -35.56 -14.35
CA ALA A 443 -50.83 -36.01 -13.98
C ALA A 443 -50.78 -36.78 -12.64
N PHE A 444 -51.86 -36.72 -11.86
CA PHE A 444 -51.95 -37.28 -10.50
C PHE A 444 -52.94 -38.46 -10.38
N HIS A 445 -53.30 -39.12 -11.50
CA HIS A 445 -54.35 -40.15 -11.56
C HIS A 445 -53.97 -41.65 -11.31
N PRO A 446 -52.73 -42.06 -10.96
CA PRO A 446 -52.44 -43.28 -10.19
C PRO A 446 -52.45 -42.98 -8.67
N PRO A 447 -52.45 -43.97 -7.74
CA PRO A 447 -52.56 -43.68 -6.31
C PRO A 447 -51.42 -42.78 -5.84
N ILE A 448 -51.75 -41.53 -5.52
CA ILE A 448 -50.84 -40.56 -4.90
C ILE A 448 -50.48 -41.09 -3.52
N GLU A 449 -49.18 -41.07 -3.19
CA GLU A 449 -48.75 -41.43 -1.84
C GLU A 449 -49.41 -40.52 -0.79
N PRO A 450 -49.81 -41.04 0.38
CA PRO A 450 -50.57 -40.27 1.39
C PRO A 450 -49.88 -38.98 1.88
N ASP A 451 -48.56 -38.88 1.71
CA ASP A 451 -47.69 -37.79 2.15
C ASP A 451 -47.11 -36.96 0.99
N HIS A 452 -47.72 -37.01 -0.20
CA HIS A 452 -47.22 -36.31 -1.39
C HIS A 452 -46.99 -34.80 -1.17
N VAL A 453 -47.88 -34.13 -0.44
CA VAL A 453 -47.77 -32.69 -0.15
C VAL A 453 -46.57 -32.42 0.75
N GLU A 454 -46.35 -33.25 1.76
CA GLU A 454 -45.20 -33.18 2.66
C GLU A 454 -43.88 -33.44 1.91
N ARG A 455 -43.86 -34.41 0.99
CA ARG A 455 -42.69 -34.69 0.14
C ARG A 455 -42.38 -33.52 -0.79
N LEU A 456 -43.39 -32.88 -1.36
CA LEU A 456 -43.23 -31.68 -2.20
C LEU A 456 -42.67 -30.50 -1.42
N ALA A 457 -43.22 -30.23 -0.23
CA ALA A 457 -42.74 -29.17 0.65
C ALA A 457 -41.29 -29.40 1.10
N ALA A 458 -40.93 -30.65 1.40
CA ALA A 458 -39.56 -31.03 1.75
C ALA A 458 -38.59 -30.84 0.57
N TYR A 459 -39.02 -31.16 -0.65
CA TYR A 459 -38.23 -30.95 -1.87
C TYR A 459 -37.96 -29.46 -2.12
N TRP A 460 -39.00 -28.63 -2.08
CA TRP A 460 -38.85 -27.17 -2.24
C TRP A 460 -38.01 -26.54 -1.12
N THR A 461 -38.16 -27.02 0.12
CA THR A 461 -37.33 -26.60 1.25
C THR A 461 -35.86 -26.76 0.93
N GLU A 462 -35.46 -27.92 0.42
CA GLU A 462 -34.07 -28.19 0.09
C GLU A 462 -33.63 -27.38 -1.15
N ALA A 463 -34.44 -27.34 -2.21
CA ALA A 463 -34.11 -26.60 -3.41
C ALA A 463 -33.92 -25.09 -3.16
N LEU A 464 -34.70 -24.48 -2.25
CA LEU A 464 -34.73 -23.03 -2.01
C LEU A 464 -33.81 -22.56 -0.87
N GLY A 465 -32.82 -23.38 -0.49
CA GLY A 465 -31.78 -23.02 0.47
C GLY A 465 -32.05 -23.40 1.93
N GLY A 466 -33.09 -24.20 2.19
CA GLY A 466 -33.38 -24.78 3.50
C GLY A 466 -32.58 -26.06 3.81
N PRO A 467 -32.84 -26.68 4.99
CA PRO A 467 -32.16 -27.90 5.43
C PRO A 467 -32.42 -29.09 4.49
N GLN A 468 -31.66 -30.18 4.65
CA GLN A 468 -31.81 -31.46 3.92
C GLN A 468 -33.11 -32.20 4.32
N ALA A 469 -34.26 -31.61 3.99
CA ALA A 469 -35.57 -32.11 4.38
C ALA A 469 -36.04 -33.25 3.47
N TYR A 470 -35.68 -33.22 2.18
CA TYR A 470 -36.05 -34.29 1.24
C TYR A 470 -35.03 -35.41 1.26
N THR A 471 -33.76 -35.09 1.02
CA THR A 471 -32.68 -36.08 0.95
C THR A 471 -32.44 -36.80 2.27
N GLY A 472 -32.73 -36.14 3.40
CA GLY A 472 -32.62 -36.76 4.72
C GLY A 472 -33.73 -37.75 5.07
N VAL A 473 -34.88 -37.74 4.37
CA VAL A 473 -36.09 -38.46 4.83
C VAL A 473 -36.77 -39.27 3.72
N TYR A 474 -36.84 -38.76 2.50
CA TYR A 474 -37.77 -39.25 1.47
C TYR A 474 -37.13 -39.88 0.24
N GLY A 475 -35.87 -39.56 -0.08
CA GLY A 475 -35.16 -40.13 -1.23
C GLY A 475 -34.17 -39.15 -1.87
N ASP A 476 -33.70 -39.46 -3.07
CA ASP A 476 -32.74 -38.64 -3.83
C ASP A 476 -33.40 -38.01 -5.08
N GLU A 477 -32.66 -37.12 -5.74
CA GLU A 477 -33.10 -36.46 -6.99
C GLU A 477 -33.35 -37.48 -8.10
N ALA A 478 -32.51 -38.51 -8.21
CA ALA A 478 -32.67 -39.57 -9.19
C ALA A 478 -34.01 -40.32 -9.05
N SER A 479 -34.55 -40.45 -7.84
CA SER A 479 -35.87 -41.01 -7.58
C SER A 479 -37.02 -40.11 -8.03
N VAL A 480 -36.82 -38.79 -8.02
CA VAL A 480 -37.80 -37.81 -8.52
C VAL A 480 -37.81 -37.85 -10.05
N GLU A 481 -36.64 -37.76 -10.68
CA GLU A 481 -36.48 -37.84 -12.13
C GLU A 481 -37.08 -39.13 -12.71
N ARG A 482 -36.83 -40.29 -12.10
CA ARG A 482 -37.43 -41.57 -12.54
C ARG A 482 -38.96 -41.56 -12.55
N ARG A 483 -39.60 -40.92 -11.56
CA ARG A 483 -41.08 -40.81 -11.49
C ARG A 483 -41.65 -39.90 -12.56
N HIS A 484 -40.87 -38.93 -13.04
CA HIS A 484 -41.29 -37.98 -14.06
C HIS A 484 -40.85 -38.37 -15.48
N SER A 485 -39.93 -39.34 -15.61
CA SER A 485 -39.46 -39.88 -16.88
C SER A 485 -40.58 -40.51 -17.72
N GLY A 486 -40.52 -40.33 -19.04
CA GLY A 486 -41.47 -40.93 -19.98
C GLY A 486 -42.84 -40.23 -20.09
N ASN A 487 -43.08 -39.14 -19.34
CA ASN A 487 -44.32 -38.37 -19.45
C ASN A 487 -44.40 -37.52 -20.74
N GLY A 488 -43.28 -37.11 -21.34
CA GLY A 488 -43.25 -36.33 -22.58
C GLY A 488 -43.61 -34.84 -22.42
N GLU A 489 -43.40 -34.05 -23.48
CA GLU A 489 -43.70 -32.60 -23.45
C GLU A 489 -45.20 -32.33 -23.31
N HIS A 490 -45.57 -31.54 -22.30
CA HIS A 490 -46.95 -31.15 -22.02
C HIS A 490 -47.07 -29.63 -21.80
N ASP A 491 -46.78 -28.84 -22.84
CA ASP A 491 -46.75 -27.37 -22.78
C ASP A 491 -48.00 -26.73 -22.16
N GLU A 492 -49.19 -27.27 -22.43
CA GLU A 492 -50.44 -26.77 -21.84
C GLU A 492 -50.53 -27.07 -20.35
N MET A 493 -50.17 -28.29 -19.95
CA MET A 493 -50.18 -28.72 -18.55
C MET A 493 -49.15 -27.94 -17.73
N ASN A 494 -47.95 -27.72 -18.29
CA ASN A 494 -46.87 -26.98 -17.64
C ASN A 494 -47.26 -25.52 -17.39
N ARG A 495 -47.85 -24.85 -18.39
CA ARG A 495 -48.37 -23.48 -18.22
C ARG A 495 -49.46 -23.39 -17.15
N LEU A 496 -50.37 -24.36 -17.10
CA LEU A 496 -51.44 -24.40 -16.11
C LEU A 496 -50.92 -24.73 -14.70
N ALA A 497 -49.92 -25.60 -14.58
CA ALA A 497 -49.26 -25.90 -13.31
C ALA A 497 -48.56 -24.67 -12.72
N ILE A 498 -47.88 -23.88 -13.56
CA ILE A 498 -47.25 -22.61 -13.18
C ILE A 498 -48.32 -21.58 -12.77
N ALA A 499 -49.42 -21.48 -13.52
CA ALA A 499 -50.53 -20.58 -13.15
C ALA A 499 -51.17 -20.97 -11.81
N CYS A 500 -51.31 -22.28 -11.53
CA CYS A 500 -51.75 -22.76 -10.22
C CYS A 500 -50.77 -22.37 -9.11
N PHE A 501 -49.47 -22.36 -9.38
CA PHE A 501 -48.42 -21.98 -8.43
C PHE A 501 -48.45 -20.47 -8.12
N ASP A 502 -48.63 -19.63 -9.14
CA ASP A 502 -48.80 -18.18 -8.97
C ASP A 502 -50.04 -17.83 -8.14
N GLN A 503 -51.13 -18.59 -8.36
CA GLN A 503 -52.35 -18.44 -7.58
C GLN A 503 -52.18 -18.97 -6.15
N ALA A 504 -51.47 -20.08 -5.94
CA ALA A 504 -51.17 -20.62 -4.62
C ALA A 504 -50.36 -19.63 -3.77
N MET A 505 -49.36 -18.95 -4.35
CA MET A 505 -48.65 -17.85 -3.67
C MET A 505 -49.60 -16.72 -3.22
N THR A 506 -50.67 -16.48 -3.97
CA THR A 506 -51.71 -15.50 -3.61
C THR A 506 -52.61 -16.01 -2.49
N ASP A 507 -52.92 -17.31 -2.49
CA ASP A 507 -53.82 -17.91 -1.50
C ASP A 507 -53.20 -17.97 -0.09
N ILE A 508 -51.88 -18.06 0.00
CA ILE A 508 -51.13 -18.03 1.26
C ILE A 508 -50.71 -16.61 1.69
N ASP A 509 -51.23 -15.58 1.02
CA ASP A 509 -50.92 -14.16 1.29
C ASP A 509 -49.43 -13.81 1.18
N LEU A 510 -48.71 -14.43 0.23
CA LEU A 510 -47.31 -14.09 -0.04
C LEU A 510 -47.25 -12.79 -0.83
N THR A 511 -46.99 -11.65 -0.17
CA THR A 511 -47.12 -10.31 -0.79
C THR A 511 -45.82 -9.71 -1.35
N ASP A 512 -44.64 -10.24 -0.99
CA ASP A 512 -43.36 -9.68 -1.46
C ASP A 512 -43.17 -9.87 -2.98
N PRO A 513 -43.11 -8.79 -3.79
CA PRO A 513 -43.04 -8.91 -5.24
C PRO A 513 -41.76 -9.58 -5.75
N ARG A 514 -40.63 -9.38 -5.07
CA ARG A 514 -39.34 -9.96 -5.46
C ARG A 514 -39.35 -11.46 -5.16
N LEU A 515 -39.80 -11.85 -3.98
CA LEU A 515 -39.90 -13.25 -3.59
C LEU A 515 -40.85 -14.03 -4.51
N ARG A 516 -42.01 -13.44 -4.84
CA ARG A 516 -42.95 -14.05 -5.79
C ARG A 516 -42.33 -14.26 -7.16
N GLN A 517 -41.56 -13.29 -7.67
CA GLN A 517 -40.87 -13.45 -8.95
C GLN A 517 -39.84 -14.58 -8.90
N VAL A 518 -39.03 -14.66 -7.84
CA VAL A 518 -38.02 -15.72 -7.69
C VAL A 518 -38.65 -17.10 -7.58
N LEU A 519 -39.74 -17.25 -6.82
CA LEU A 519 -40.48 -18.50 -6.69
C LEU A 519 -41.14 -18.90 -8.01
N HIS A 520 -41.69 -17.94 -8.76
CA HIS A 520 -42.21 -18.17 -10.12
C HIS A 520 -41.10 -18.69 -11.04
N ASP A 521 -39.95 -18.01 -11.08
CA ASP A 521 -38.83 -18.37 -11.95
C ASP A 521 -38.28 -19.77 -11.60
N TYR A 522 -38.15 -20.08 -10.30
CA TYR A 522 -37.80 -21.41 -9.82
C TYR A 522 -38.80 -22.46 -10.29
N PHE A 523 -40.09 -22.23 -10.07
CA PHE A 523 -41.12 -23.22 -10.37
C PHE A 523 -41.29 -23.44 -11.87
N ALA A 524 -41.23 -22.36 -12.66
CA ALA A 524 -41.21 -22.42 -14.11
C ALA A 524 -39.99 -23.22 -14.60
N TRP A 525 -38.80 -22.92 -14.08
CA TRP A 525 -37.60 -23.67 -14.41
C TRP A 525 -37.73 -25.16 -14.06
N ALA A 526 -38.21 -25.49 -12.85
CA ALA A 526 -38.39 -26.86 -12.36
C ALA A 526 -39.46 -27.63 -13.16
N THR A 527 -40.44 -26.92 -13.72
CA THR A 527 -41.48 -27.52 -14.57
C THR A 527 -40.96 -27.79 -16.00
N PHE A 528 -40.06 -26.95 -16.52
CA PHE A 528 -39.59 -27.06 -17.91
C PHE A 528 -38.25 -27.79 -18.07
N THR A 529 -37.39 -27.84 -17.05
CA THR A 529 -35.96 -28.15 -17.24
C THR A 529 -35.53 -29.53 -16.72
N PRO A 530 -35.76 -29.92 -15.45
CA PRO A 530 -35.28 -31.21 -14.93
C PRO A 530 -36.13 -32.40 -15.39
N MET A 531 -37.47 -32.29 -15.26
CA MET A 531 -38.45 -33.37 -15.50
C MET A 531 -38.40 -34.07 -16.88
N TYR A 532 -37.62 -33.56 -17.84
CA TYR A 532 -37.53 -34.04 -19.21
C TYR A 532 -36.10 -34.26 -19.72
N GLN A 533 -35.08 -34.05 -18.89
CA GLN A 533 -33.68 -34.12 -19.37
C GLN A 533 -33.21 -35.54 -19.67
N HIS A 534 -33.78 -36.55 -19.01
CA HIS A 534 -33.30 -37.92 -19.08
C HIS A 534 -34.43 -38.91 -19.43
N ASN A 535 -34.16 -39.79 -20.40
CA ASN A 535 -34.98 -40.99 -20.61
C ASN A 535 -34.65 -42.02 -19.52
N ASP A 536 -35.62 -42.85 -19.12
CA ASP A 536 -35.54 -43.80 -18.00
C ASP A 536 -34.30 -44.74 -18.04
N GLU A 537 -33.71 -44.95 -19.23
CA GLU A 537 -32.48 -45.75 -19.42
C GLU A 537 -31.16 -45.01 -19.12
N VAL A 538 -31.16 -43.70 -18.78
CA VAL A 538 -29.94 -42.84 -18.69
C VAL A 538 -29.91 -41.90 -17.47
N ILE A 539 -30.71 -42.13 -16.41
CA ILE A 539 -30.70 -41.27 -15.21
C ILE A 539 -29.51 -41.63 -14.28
N PRO A 540 -28.58 -40.71 -13.98
CA PRO A 540 -27.51 -40.95 -13.01
C PRO A 540 -28.05 -41.18 -11.59
N ASP A 541 -27.42 -42.09 -10.84
CA ASP A 541 -27.84 -42.41 -9.47
C ASP A 541 -27.35 -41.37 -8.43
N ASP A 542 -26.45 -40.47 -8.80
CA ASP A 542 -25.79 -39.48 -7.93
C ASP A 542 -26.27 -38.03 -8.14
N LEU A 543 -27.46 -37.85 -8.72
CA LEU A 543 -28.05 -36.53 -8.87
C LEU A 543 -28.31 -35.85 -7.51
N ALA A 544 -27.91 -34.59 -7.42
CA ALA A 544 -28.20 -33.74 -6.28
C ALA A 544 -29.42 -32.85 -6.57
N ILE A 545 -30.21 -32.56 -5.53
CA ILE A 545 -31.32 -31.60 -5.67
C ILE A 545 -30.75 -30.24 -6.09
N PRO A 546 -31.23 -29.66 -7.20
CA PRO A 546 -30.81 -28.35 -7.67
C PRO A 546 -31.03 -27.27 -6.60
N ARG A 547 -30.04 -26.40 -6.39
CA ARG A 547 -30.14 -25.28 -5.44
C ARG A 547 -30.47 -23.99 -6.17
N TRP A 548 -31.40 -23.22 -5.60
CA TRP A 548 -31.89 -21.97 -6.15
C TRP A 548 -31.73 -20.83 -5.15
N SER A 549 -31.20 -19.70 -5.62
CA SER A 549 -30.95 -18.49 -4.84
C SER A 549 -31.82 -17.33 -5.30
N TRP A 550 -31.69 -16.16 -4.67
CA TRP A 550 -32.34 -14.93 -5.13
C TRP A 550 -31.98 -14.54 -6.57
N ASP A 551 -30.83 -15.01 -7.06
CA ASP A 551 -30.29 -14.67 -8.39
C ASP A 551 -30.47 -15.82 -9.40
N GLY A 552 -31.18 -16.89 -9.03
CA GLY A 552 -31.45 -18.05 -9.89
C GLY A 552 -30.75 -19.34 -9.46
N ILE A 553 -30.67 -20.31 -10.39
CA ILE A 553 -30.03 -21.60 -10.16
C ILE A 553 -28.56 -21.45 -9.80
N GLN A 554 -28.13 -22.17 -8.76
CA GLN A 554 -26.73 -22.32 -8.41
C GLN A 554 -26.17 -23.50 -9.21
N GLU A 555 -25.25 -23.22 -10.13
CA GLU A 555 -24.50 -24.27 -10.82
C GLU A 555 -23.74 -25.09 -9.77
N ALA A 556 -23.87 -26.42 -9.81
CA ALA A 556 -23.06 -27.30 -8.97
C ALA A 556 -21.59 -27.02 -9.31
N ALA A 557 -20.81 -26.60 -8.32
CA ALA A 557 -19.38 -26.48 -8.49
C ALA A 557 -18.84 -27.83 -8.97
N GLU A 558 -18.36 -27.89 -10.21
CA GLU A 558 -17.57 -29.03 -10.71
C GLU A 558 -16.46 -29.27 -9.68
N SER A 559 -16.55 -30.40 -8.97
CA SER A 559 -15.64 -30.79 -7.89
C SER A 559 -14.32 -31.32 -8.45
#